data_AF-A0A6G0XW59-F1
#
_entry.id   AF-A0A6G0XW59-F1
#
_cell.length_a   1.000
_cell.length_b   1.000
_cell.length_c   1.000
_cell.angle_alpha   90.00
_cell.angle_beta   90.00
_cell.angle_gamma   90.00
#
_symmetry.space_group_name_H-M   'P 1'
#
loop_
_entity.id
_entity.type
_entity.pdbx_description
1 polymer ?
#
loop_
_entity_poly.entity_id
_entity_poly.type
_entity_poly.pdbx_seq_one_letter_code
_entity_poly.pdbx_strand_id
1 'polypeptide(L)'
;MVQVVPEGDERRLACTTPTPLASDTILARRTSKQIFWNRLSAFYDVCCWCLTLNLVATQVINAFMDESMMDTTLVYGSRPFESTIEYIPGNNDDPYIDRAMACVLVGRVYKAVTLAQALNGVAVIKQLANITYDSYTVMVRSDPQTTMKDTYAYYNPICSTIALTINGIRHACTDQGYLPVKDSLRINVGTDATHTTELTNALPVLIIPYWDNPAAARYGIPGEDGVFCTVMLYNQYIRPGGIYQVVAINRSDFDSKTRLWLNEPHGTWRNGWYTFPDGLTRYYSHMQNDLRSKDQPKGLGVEAVVYDGLTESIVDCTSNPTFCQSQQLMIWESVVLHKATALWAECVCIQDKDRNGLMWYSVQNQDTITFRGGLRAVVANLSIFGLLLRWSIALLAAWRGYLYYTSDWHRCGIGILACSDTFVWLPLLLGSNIKLIFLCF
;
A
#
# COMPACT_ATOMS: atom_id res chain seq x y z
N MET A 1 102.56 -5.34 44.01
CA MET A 1 103.84 -5.98 43.64
C MET A 1 103.46 -7.34 43.07
N VAL A 2 103.83 -7.63 41.81
CA VAL A 2 103.83 -8.97 41.16
C VAL A 2 102.41 -9.58 40.93
N GLN A 3 101.85 -9.54 39.71
CA GLN A 3 102.06 -10.42 38.54
C GLN A 3 101.23 -11.72 38.59
N VAL A 4 100.89 -12.20 37.39
CA VAL A 4 100.65 -13.61 36.97
C VAL A 4 99.21 -13.95 36.56
N VAL A 5 99.07 -14.14 35.25
CA VAL A 5 98.07 -14.99 34.56
C VAL A 5 98.47 -16.45 34.75
N PRO A 6 97.52 -17.40 34.81
CA PRO A 6 97.64 -18.51 33.86
C PRO A 6 96.32 -19.01 33.26
N GLU A 7 96.49 -19.63 32.09
CA GLU A 7 95.57 -20.47 31.32
C GLU A 7 95.07 -21.72 32.07
N GLY A 8 94.05 -22.39 31.51
CA GLY A 8 93.99 -23.86 31.54
C GLY A 8 92.65 -24.51 31.87
N ASP A 9 91.82 -24.68 30.83
CA ASP A 9 91.19 -25.93 30.35
C ASP A 9 90.32 -26.91 31.20
N GLU A 10 89.36 -27.49 30.45
CA GLU A 10 88.67 -28.80 30.58
C GLU A 10 87.52 -29.09 31.60
N ARG A 11 86.34 -29.32 30.98
CA ARG A 11 85.40 -30.48 31.10
C ARG A 11 84.31 -30.54 32.20
N ARG A 12 83.08 -30.45 31.66
CA ARG A 12 81.87 -31.30 31.83
C ARG A 12 81.13 -31.35 33.18
N LEU A 13 79.81 -31.14 33.06
CA LEU A 13 78.63 -31.60 33.84
C LEU A 13 77.72 -30.38 34.11
N ALA A 14 76.42 -30.35 33.85
CA ALA A 14 75.45 -31.35 33.45
C ALA A 14 74.23 -30.63 32.84
N CYS A 15 73.57 -31.26 31.87
CA CYS A 15 72.21 -30.89 31.47
C CYS A 15 71.27 -31.13 32.66
N THR A 16 70.80 -30.05 33.29
CA THR A 16 69.53 -30.02 34.01
C THR A 16 68.59 -29.15 33.19
N THR A 17 67.49 -29.75 32.74
CA THR A 17 66.35 -29.04 32.16
C THR A 17 65.71 -28.13 33.21
N PRO A 18 65.41 -26.87 32.88
CA PRO A 18 64.28 -26.18 33.47
C PRO A 18 63.11 -26.22 32.49
N THR A 19 62.01 -26.78 32.99
CA THR A 19 60.61 -26.65 32.57
C THR A 19 60.27 -25.27 31.95
N PRO A 20 59.44 -25.21 30.89
CA PRO A 20 58.97 -23.95 30.31
C PRO A 20 57.91 -23.33 31.25
N LEU A 21 58.35 -22.48 32.17
CA LEU A 21 57.46 -21.78 33.10
C LEU A 21 56.83 -20.55 32.42
N ALA A 22 55.54 -20.65 32.07
CA ALA A 22 54.46 -19.64 32.14
C ALA A 22 54.61 -18.24 31.50
N SER A 23 55.80 -17.77 31.15
CA SER A 23 56.04 -16.41 30.64
C SER A 23 55.57 -16.25 29.19
N ASP A 24 55.85 -17.23 28.34
CA ASP A 24 55.57 -17.13 26.90
C ASP A 24 54.07 -17.27 26.58
N THR A 25 53.32 -18.03 27.38
CA THR A 25 51.86 -18.16 27.23
C THR A 25 51.13 -16.92 27.71
N ILE A 26 51.63 -16.22 28.74
CA ILE A 26 51.06 -14.94 29.19
C ILE A 26 51.37 -13.82 28.18
N LEU A 27 52.58 -13.79 27.62
CA LEU A 27 52.95 -12.84 26.57
C LEU A 27 52.12 -13.05 25.29
N ALA A 28 51.93 -14.31 24.87
CA ALA A 28 51.12 -14.67 23.70
C ALA A 28 49.61 -14.41 23.89
N ARG A 29 49.06 -14.59 25.10
CA ARG A 29 47.67 -14.21 25.41
C ARG A 29 47.47 -12.69 25.45
N ARG A 30 48.48 -11.95 25.90
CA ARG A 30 48.46 -10.48 25.97
C ARG A 30 48.55 -9.87 24.56
N THR A 31 49.35 -10.45 23.67
CA THR A 31 49.43 -10.03 22.26
C THR A 31 48.17 -10.41 21.47
N SER A 32 47.58 -11.60 21.70
CA SER A 32 46.31 -11.99 21.06
C SER A 32 45.14 -11.07 21.44
N LYS A 33 44.98 -10.73 22.72
CA LYS A 33 43.97 -9.75 23.18
C LYS A 33 44.22 -8.37 22.59
N GLN A 34 45.48 -7.90 22.56
CA GLN A 34 45.82 -6.60 22.00
C GLN A 34 45.50 -6.53 20.49
N ILE A 35 45.79 -7.58 19.73
CA ILE A 35 45.47 -7.67 18.30
C ILE A 35 43.95 -7.65 18.08
N PHE A 36 43.19 -8.37 18.92
CA PHE A 36 41.72 -8.34 18.85
C PHE A 36 41.16 -6.94 19.11
N TRP A 37 41.59 -6.26 20.17
CA TRP A 37 41.15 -4.90 20.49
C TRP A 37 41.55 -3.89 19.42
N ASN A 38 42.74 -4.02 18.83
CA ASN A 38 43.18 -3.17 17.73
C ASN A 38 42.31 -3.37 16.48
N ARG A 39 41.92 -4.61 16.15
CA ARG A 39 41.01 -4.92 15.03
C ARG A 39 39.60 -4.38 15.28
N LEU A 40 39.09 -4.52 16.50
CA LEU A 40 37.78 -4.01 16.89
C LEU A 40 37.72 -2.47 16.82
N SER A 41 38.78 -1.79 17.29
CA SER A 41 38.91 -0.34 17.18
C SER A 41 38.95 0.10 15.71
N ALA A 42 39.73 -0.57 14.87
CA ALA A 42 39.80 -0.26 13.44
C ALA A 42 38.44 -0.46 12.74
N PHE A 43 37.70 -1.52 13.08
CA PHE A 43 36.36 -1.75 12.56
C PHE A 43 35.38 -0.66 13.01
N TYR A 44 35.41 -0.29 14.28
CA TYR A 44 34.59 0.80 14.82
C TYR A 44 34.88 2.14 14.12
N ASP A 45 36.16 2.48 13.92
CA ASP A 45 36.57 3.71 13.23
C ASP A 45 36.05 3.73 11.78
N VAL A 46 36.16 2.60 11.06
CA VAL A 46 35.60 2.47 9.70
C VAL A 46 34.09 2.64 9.71
N CYS A 47 33.36 2.03 10.65
CA CYS A 47 31.92 2.22 10.78
C CYS A 47 31.54 3.69 11.06
N CYS A 48 32.29 4.39 11.91
CA CYS A 48 32.08 5.81 12.20
C CYS A 48 32.36 6.70 10.98
N TRP A 49 33.40 6.40 10.20
CA TRP A 49 33.68 7.07 8.93
C TRP A 49 32.55 6.86 7.91
N CYS A 50 32.13 5.61 7.73
CA CYS A 50 31.01 5.26 6.86
C CYS A 50 29.73 5.98 7.29
N LEU A 51 29.41 6.01 8.59
CA LEU A 51 28.25 6.73 9.12
C LEU A 51 28.35 8.24 8.85
N THR A 52 29.49 8.85 9.14
CA THR A 52 29.68 10.31 8.93
C THR A 52 29.55 10.68 7.46
N LEU A 53 30.17 9.90 6.56
CA LEU A 53 30.05 10.10 5.12
C LEU A 53 28.60 9.94 4.64
N ASN A 54 27.88 8.94 5.15
CA ASN A 54 26.46 8.78 4.87
C ASN A 54 25.68 10.01 5.33
N LEU A 55 25.84 10.44 6.58
CA LEU A 55 25.13 11.60 7.13
C LEU A 55 25.39 12.89 6.34
N VAL A 56 26.65 13.13 5.96
CA VAL A 56 27.04 14.28 5.11
C VAL A 56 26.35 14.20 3.75
N ALA A 57 26.40 13.03 3.09
CA ALA A 57 25.73 12.81 1.82
C ALA A 57 24.20 13.01 1.93
N THR A 58 23.57 12.51 2.99
CA THR A 58 22.14 12.68 3.24
C THR A 58 21.75 14.14 3.44
N GLN A 59 22.59 14.96 4.10
CA GLN A 59 22.29 16.40 4.22
C GLN A 59 22.31 17.12 2.87
N VAL A 60 23.26 16.77 1.99
CA VAL A 60 23.33 17.34 0.63
C VAL A 60 22.11 16.89 -0.18
N ILE A 61 21.77 15.60 -0.14
CA ILE A 61 20.59 15.05 -0.81
C ILE A 61 19.33 15.76 -0.31
N ASN A 62 19.10 15.85 1.00
CA ASN A 62 17.91 16.49 1.57
C ASN A 62 17.84 18.01 1.34
N ALA A 63 18.98 18.68 1.08
CA ALA A 63 18.99 20.11 0.76
C ALA A 63 18.57 20.41 -0.68
N PHE A 64 18.78 19.47 -1.61
CA PHE A 64 18.59 19.68 -3.04
C PHE A 64 17.58 18.75 -3.71
N MET A 65 17.19 17.65 -3.06
CA MET A 65 16.09 16.79 -3.48
C MET A 65 14.88 17.09 -2.59
N ASP A 66 14.00 17.94 -3.11
CA ASP A 66 12.69 18.24 -2.53
C ASP A 66 11.64 17.19 -2.92
N GLU A 67 11.94 16.33 -3.89
CA GLU A 67 11.05 15.29 -4.38
C GLU A 67 11.77 13.93 -4.47
N SER A 68 11.11 12.88 -4.00
CA SER A 68 11.51 11.50 -4.19
C SER A 68 10.36 10.74 -4.86
N MET A 69 10.69 9.91 -5.84
CA MET A 69 9.74 9.05 -6.54
C MET A 69 10.14 7.59 -6.33
N MET A 70 9.16 6.77 -6.00
CA MET A 70 9.31 5.32 -5.86
C MET A 70 8.15 4.63 -6.54
N ASP A 71 8.43 3.59 -7.30
CA ASP A 71 7.39 2.70 -7.83
C ASP A 71 7.24 1.51 -6.88
N THR A 72 6.01 1.26 -6.42
CA THR A 72 5.67 0.16 -5.53
C THR A 72 4.63 -0.74 -6.22
N THR A 73 4.79 -2.05 -6.10
CA THR A 73 3.77 -3.01 -6.55
C THR A 73 3.24 -3.75 -5.33
N LEU A 74 1.94 -3.62 -5.08
CA LEU A 74 1.25 -4.31 -4.01
C LEU A 74 0.42 -5.44 -4.61
N VAL A 75 0.59 -6.65 -4.07
CA VAL A 75 -0.12 -7.85 -4.50
C VAL A 75 -0.75 -8.51 -3.29
N TYR A 76 -2.05 -8.83 -3.37
CA TYR A 76 -2.78 -9.62 -2.38
C TYR A 76 -3.51 -10.80 -3.05
N GLY A 77 -3.50 -11.93 -2.36
CA GLY A 77 -4.14 -13.15 -2.83
C GLY A 77 -3.35 -13.85 -3.94
N SER A 78 -4.05 -14.67 -4.71
CA SER A 78 -3.46 -15.55 -5.73
C SER A 78 -4.18 -15.35 -7.06
N ARG A 79 -3.45 -15.54 -8.16
CA ARG A 79 -4.00 -15.33 -9.49
C ARG A 79 -5.10 -16.35 -9.78
N PRO A 80 -6.25 -15.92 -10.35
CA PRO A 80 -7.42 -16.79 -10.47
C PRO A 80 -7.22 -17.97 -11.43
N PHE A 81 -6.18 -17.95 -12.28
CA PHE A 81 -5.82 -19.06 -13.17
C PHE A 81 -4.74 -20.00 -12.60
N GLU A 82 -4.14 -19.66 -11.46
CA GLU A 82 -3.13 -20.47 -10.77
C GLU A 82 -3.66 -21.03 -9.43
N SER A 83 -4.76 -20.48 -8.91
CA SER A 83 -5.31 -20.81 -7.60
C SER A 83 -6.55 -21.71 -7.65
N THR A 84 -6.65 -22.62 -6.70
CA THR A 84 -7.90 -23.32 -6.37
C THR A 84 -8.81 -22.43 -5.53
N ILE A 85 -10.11 -22.78 -5.49
CA ILE A 85 -11.08 -22.14 -4.60
C ILE A 85 -10.65 -22.41 -3.16
N GLU A 86 -10.39 -21.34 -2.42
CA GLU A 86 -9.91 -21.38 -1.04
C GLU A 86 -10.66 -20.36 -0.18
N TYR A 87 -10.58 -20.54 1.14
CA TYR A 87 -11.12 -19.56 2.08
C TYR A 87 -10.37 -18.23 1.96
N ILE A 88 -11.10 -17.15 1.71
CA ILE A 88 -10.55 -15.79 1.60
C ILE A 88 -10.49 -15.16 2.99
N PRO A 89 -9.31 -14.96 3.59
CA PRO A 89 -9.18 -14.37 4.92
C PRO A 89 -9.51 -12.87 4.93
N GLY A 90 -9.76 -12.30 6.11
CA GLY A 90 -10.03 -10.86 6.32
C GLY A 90 -11.49 -10.59 6.68
N ASN A 91 -11.96 -9.34 6.59
CA ASN A 91 -13.37 -8.95 6.76
C ASN A 91 -13.85 -8.09 5.58
N ASN A 92 -13.34 -8.40 4.38
CA ASN A 92 -13.57 -7.60 3.17
C ASN A 92 -15.07 -7.32 2.96
N ASP A 93 -15.34 -6.16 2.36
CA ASP A 93 -16.65 -5.50 2.40
C ASP A 93 -17.68 -6.04 1.40
N ASP A 94 -17.38 -7.15 0.73
CA ASP A 94 -18.20 -7.69 -0.36
C ASP A 94 -19.16 -8.80 0.10
N PRO A 95 -20.42 -8.83 -0.38
CA PRO A 95 -21.36 -7.72 -0.45
C PRO A 95 -22.30 -7.75 0.78
N TYR A 96 -21.80 -7.33 1.94
CA TYR A 96 -22.57 -7.41 3.20
C TYR A 96 -23.39 -6.14 3.49
N ILE A 97 -24.60 -6.30 4.05
CA ILE A 97 -25.55 -5.19 4.29
C ILE A 97 -25.07 -4.15 5.31
N ASP A 98 -24.15 -4.53 6.20
CA ASP A 98 -23.63 -3.67 7.26
C ASP A 98 -22.65 -2.62 6.71
N ARG A 99 -22.04 -2.89 5.55
CA ARG A 99 -21.03 -2.03 4.92
C ARG A 99 -21.47 -1.47 3.58
N ALA A 100 -22.23 -2.23 2.80
CA ALA A 100 -22.79 -1.74 1.55
C ALA A 100 -23.66 -0.50 1.80
N MET A 101 -23.66 0.44 0.86
CA MET A 101 -24.40 1.69 0.96
C MET A 101 -25.31 1.88 -0.26
N ALA A 102 -26.37 2.65 -0.04
CA ALA A 102 -27.28 3.10 -1.08
C ALA A 102 -27.35 4.63 -1.08
N CYS A 103 -27.53 5.22 -2.26
CA CYS A 103 -27.80 6.65 -2.40
C CYS A 103 -29.32 6.89 -2.32
N VAL A 104 -29.80 7.33 -1.16
CA VAL A 104 -31.22 7.55 -0.87
C VAL A 104 -31.55 9.04 -0.91
N LEU A 105 -32.68 9.39 -1.54
CA LEU A 105 -33.19 10.75 -1.63
C LEU A 105 -33.69 11.21 -0.27
N VAL A 106 -33.03 12.22 0.29
CA VAL A 106 -33.43 12.88 1.55
C VAL A 106 -33.75 14.33 1.24
N GLY A 107 -35.04 14.66 1.19
CA GLY A 107 -35.52 15.96 0.73
C GLY A 107 -35.32 16.13 -0.78
N ARG A 108 -34.29 16.88 -1.18
CA ARG A 108 -33.96 17.16 -2.59
C ARG A 108 -32.58 16.66 -3.02
N VAL A 109 -31.87 15.97 -2.13
CA VAL A 109 -30.47 15.56 -2.35
C VAL A 109 -30.33 14.08 -2.01
N TYR A 110 -29.58 13.35 -2.84
CA TYR A 110 -29.21 11.97 -2.55
C TYR A 110 -28.08 11.92 -1.53
N LYS A 111 -28.30 11.16 -0.45
CA LYS A 111 -27.35 10.95 0.64
C LYS A 111 -26.99 9.48 0.74
N ALA A 112 -25.76 9.22 1.15
CA ALA A 112 -25.30 7.86 1.41
C ALA A 112 -25.90 7.37 2.74
N VAL A 113 -26.50 6.18 2.72
CA VAL A 113 -27.04 5.48 3.89
C VAL A 113 -26.58 4.03 3.81
N THR A 114 -26.20 3.41 4.93
CA THR A 114 -25.89 1.97 4.93
C THR A 114 -27.12 1.19 4.51
N LEU A 115 -26.90 0.05 3.86
CA LEU A 115 -27.99 -0.79 3.42
C LEU A 115 -28.78 -1.34 4.61
N ALA A 116 -28.12 -1.71 5.71
CA ALA A 116 -28.78 -2.08 6.96
C ALA A 116 -29.70 -0.97 7.51
N GLN A 117 -29.30 0.30 7.47
CA GLN A 117 -30.16 1.41 7.88
C GLN A 117 -31.31 1.64 6.89
N ALA A 118 -31.04 1.58 5.58
CA ALA A 118 -32.05 1.78 4.55
C ALA A 118 -33.14 0.71 4.61
N LEU A 119 -32.77 -0.55 4.84
CA LEU A 119 -33.68 -1.69 4.97
C LEU A 119 -34.48 -1.71 6.27
N ASN A 120 -34.05 -0.97 7.30
CA ASN A 120 -34.82 -0.77 8.52
C ASN A 120 -35.80 0.44 8.42
N GLY A 121 -35.65 1.29 7.40
CA GLY A 121 -36.44 2.50 7.21
C GLY A 121 -37.74 2.26 6.43
N VAL A 122 -38.87 2.11 7.13
CA VAL A 122 -40.18 1.79 6.52
C VAL A 122 -40.63 2.77 5.43
N ALA A 123 -40.22 4.05 5.50
CA ALA A 123 -40.65 5.08 4.56
C ALA A 123 -40.02 4.98 3.15
N VAL A 124 -38.98 4.15 2.97
CA VAL A 124 -38.20 4.06 1.73
C VAL A 124 -38.37 2.70 1.06
N ILE A 125 -39.18 1.81 1.63
CA ILE A 125 -39.21 0.40 1.26
C ILE A 125 -40.54 0.01 0.63
N LYS A 126 -40.48 -0.76 -0.45
CA LYS A 126 -41.60 -1.55 -0.98
C LYS A 126 -41.17 -3.00 -1.10
N GLN A 127 -41.89 -3.89 -0.43
CA GLN A 127 -41.66 -5.34 -0.54
C GLN A 127 -42.38 -5.90 -1.76
N LEU A 128 -41.66 -6.69 -2.55
CA LEU A 128 -42.18 -7.44 -3.68
C LEU A 128 -42.28 -8.91 -3.26
N ALA A 129 -43.45 -9.51 -3.46
CA ALA A 129 -43.77 -10.84 -2.92
C ALA A 129 -42.83 -11.96 -3.40
N ASN A 130 -42.19 -11.79 -4.56
CA ASN A 130 -41.28 -12.76 -5.16
C ASN A 130 -39.92 -12.12 -5.45
N ILE A 131 -38.90 -12.96 -5.58
CA ILE A 131 -37.58 -12.55 -6.07
C ILE A 131 -37.69 -12.05 -7.51
N THR A 132 -37.25 -10.82 -7.75
CA THR A 132 -37.14 -10.25 -9.10
C THR A 132 -35.72 -10.42 -9.63
N TYR A 133 -35.53 -10.62 -10.94
CA TYR A 133 -34.19 -10.79 -11.55
C TYR A 133 -33.33 -9.52 -11.45
N ASP A 134 -33.97 -8.37 -11.45
CA ASP A 134 -33.39 -7.02 -11.52
C ASP A 134 -32.98 -6.45 -10.14
N SER A 135 -32.63 -7.33 -9.22
CA SER A 135 -32.24 -7.00 -7.85
C SER A 135 -30.83 -7.49 -7.54
N TYR A 136 -30.22 -6.94 -6.49
CA TYR A 136 -28.89 -7.31 -6.03
C TYR A 136 -28.97 -8.17 -4.77
N THR A 137 -28.35 -9.35 -4.77
CA THR A 137 -28.25 -10.18 -3.56
C THR A 137 -27.06 -9.74 -2.70
N VAL A 138 -27.35 -9.41 -1.44
CA VAL A 138 -26.40 -9.00 -0.41
C VAL A 138 -26.48 -9.95 0.78
N MET A 139 -25.39 -10.05 1.55
CA MET A 139 -25.26 -11.00 2.64
C MET A 139 -25.37 -10.34 4.01
N VAL A 140 -25.71 -11.13 5.04
CA VAL A 140 -25.65 -10.73 6.44
C VAL A 140 -24.48 -11.47 7.09
N ARG A 141 -23.62 -10.75 7.80
CA ARG A 141 -22.55 -11.37 8.59
C ARG A 141 -22.99 -11.57 10.04
N SER A 142 -22.43 -12.60 10.67
CA SER A 142 -22.71 -12.93 12.08
C SER A 142 -22.25 -11.84 13.05
N ASP A 143 -21.11 -11.20 12.76
CA ASP A 143 -20.58 -10.07 13.53
C ASP A 143 -20.55 -8.80 12.65
N PRO A 144 -21.59 -7.94 12.70
CA PRO A 144 -21.65 -6.70 11.96
C PRO A 144 -20.47 -5.79 12.25
N GLN A 145 -19.87 -5.24 11.20
CA GLN A 145 -18.76 -4.32 11.29
C GLN A 145 -19.30 -2.89 11.17
N THR A 146 -19.06 -2.06 12.17
CA THR A 146 -19.49 -0.65 12.13
C THR A 146 -18.61 0.16 11.19
N THR A 147 -19.19 0.77 10.15
CA THR A 147 -18.52 1.80 9.34
C THR A 147 -18.02 2.94 10.24
N MET A 148 -16.83 3.46 9.98
CA MET A 148 -16.35 4.63 10.73
C MET A 148 -17.29 5.83 10.51
N LYS A 149 -17.53 6.59 11.58
CA LYS A 149 -18.52 7.68 11.59
C LYS A 149 -18.26 8.75 10.52
N ASP A 150 -17.00 8.97 10.18
CA ASP A 150 -16.58 9.99 9.21
C ASP A 150 -16.64 9.49 7.76
N THR A 151 -16.74 8.18 7.53
CA THR A 151 -16.80 7.57 6.18
C THR A 151 -18.03 8.03 5.41
N TYR A 152 -19.17 8.22 6.08
CA TYR A 152 -20.41 8.67 5.44
C TYR A 152 -20.32 10.09 4.85
N ALA A 153 -19.51 10.95 5.46
CA ALA A 153 -19.33 12.31 4.97
C ALA A 153 -18.66 12.32 3.58
N TYR A 154 -17.82 11.33 3.28
CA TYR A 154 -17.18 11.17 1.98
C TYR A 154 -18.13 10.65 0.90
N TYR A 155 -19.10 9.80 1.24
CA TYR A 155 -20.03 9.23 0.24
C TYR A 155 -21.23 10.13 -0.10
N ASN A 156 -21.57 11.10 0.74
CA ASN A 156 -22.61 12.08 0.42
C ASN A 156 -22.36 12.88 -0.89
N PRO A 157 -21.17 13.50 -1.09
CA PRO A 157 -20.87 14.16 -2.36
C PRO A 157 -20.82 13.15 -3.52
N ILE A 158 -20.30 11.94 -3.31
CA ILE A 158 -20.32 10.86 -4.31
C ILE A 158 -21.75 10.57 -4.77
N CYS A 159 -22.71 10.39 -3.85
CA CYS A 159 -24.10 10.15 -4.20
C CYS A 159 -24.74 11.29 -5.00
N SER A 160 -24.38 12.55 -4.67
CA SER A 160 -24.84 13.71 -5.44
C SER A 160 -24.25 13.72 -6.85
N THR A 161 -22.98 13.34 -6.98
CA THR A 161 -22.32 13.23 -8.29
C THR A 161 -22.87 12.07 -9.11
N ILE A 162 -23.10 10.89 -8.52
CA ILE A 162 -23.76 9.76 -9.17
C ILE A 162 -25.14 10.17 -9.67
N ALA A 163 -25.93 10.91 -8.87
CA ALA A 163 -27.23 11.39 -9.31
C ALA A 163 -27.13 12.29 -10.55
N LEU A 164 -26.11 13.15 -10.62
CA LEU A 164 -25.86 14.04 -11.76
C LEU A 164 -25.48 13.27 -13.03
N THR A 165 -24.71 12.18 -12.91
CA THR A 165 -24.13 11.44 -14.03
C THR A 165 -24.75 10.05 -14.24
N ILE A 166 -25.88 9.76 -13.60
CA ILE A 166 -26.49 8.42 -13.63
C ILE A 166 -26.78 7.94 -15.05
N ASN A 167 -27.13 8.85 -15.96
CA ASN A 167 -27.34 8.53 -17.37
C ASN A 167 -26.04 8.09 -18.05
N GLY A 168 -24.93 8.80 -17.84
CA GLY A 168 -23.63 8.40 -18.37
C GLY A 168 -23.11 7.09 -17.76
N ILE A 169 -23.38 6.83 -16.48
CA ILE A 169 -23.06 5.53 -15.86
C ILE A 169 -23.85 4.40 -16.54
N ARG A 170 -25.15 4.59 -16.79
CA ARG A 170 -26.00 3.62 -17.51
C ARG A 170 -25.60 3.46 -18.96
N HIS A 171 -25.20 4.55 -19.61
CA HIS A 171 -24.68 4.54 -20.98
C HIS A 171 -23.45 3.64 -21.05
N ALA A 172 -22.45 3.87 -20.19
CA ALA A 172 -21.24 3.05 -20.11
C ALA A 172 -21.56 1.56 -19.92
N CYS A 173 -22.49 1.22 -19.02
CA CYS A 173 -22.93 -0.17 -18.84
C CYS A 173 -23.61 -0.77 -20.07
N THR A 174 -24.48 0.00 -20.73
CA THR A 174 -25.21 -0.45 -21.92
C THR A 174 -24.25 -0.68 -23.08
N ASP A 175 -23.31 0.23 -23.30
CA ASP A 175 -22.29 0.14 -24.35
C ASP A 175 -21.37 -1.07 -24.13
N GLN A 176 -21.09 -1.42 -22.87
CA GLN A 176 -20.37 -2.64 -22.50
C GLN A 176 -21.21 -3.94 -22.49
N GLY A 177 -22.47 -3.87 -22.95
CA GLY A 177 -23.34 -5.03 -23.18
C GLY A 177 -24.24 -5.43 -22.00
N TYR A 178 -24.28 -4.66 -20.92
CA TYR A 178 -25.21 -4.89 -19.80
C TYR A 178 -26.60 -4.31 -20.10
N LEU A 179 -27.59 -4.74 -19.31
CA LEU A 179 -28.97 -4.23 -19.35
C LEU A 179 -29.30 -3.52 -18.03
N PRO A 180 -28.71 -2.35 -17.73
CA PRO A 180 -28.82 -1.73 -16.42
C PRO A 180 -30.26 -1.27 -16.12
N VAL A 181 -30.72 -1.53 -14.90
CA VAL A 181 -32.03 -1.07 -14.44
C VAL A 181 -32.12 0.46 -14.40
N LYS A 182 -33.32 0.98 -14.66
CA LYS A 182 -33.56 2.43 -14.81
C LYS A 182 -34.17 3.09 -13.58
N ASP A 183 -34.68 2.31 -12.66
CA ASP A 183 -35.52 2.74 -11.55
C ASP A 183 -34.75 2.63 -10.23
N SER A 184 -35.44 2.18 -9.18
CA SER A 184 -34.95 2.09 -7.80
C SER A 184 -33.95 0.96 -7.60
N LEU A 185 -33.10 1.07 -6.58
CA LEU A 185 -32.28 -0.05 -6.12
C LEU A 185 -33.17 -1.14 -5.51
N ARG A 186 -33.03 -2.38 -5.98
CA ARG A 186 -33.75 -3.56 -5.47
C ARG A 186 -32.76 -4.54 -4.87
N ILE A 187 -33.11 -5.11 -3.71
CA ILE A 187 -32.18 -5.83 -2.84
C ILE A 187 -32.82 -7.13 -2.36
N ASN A 188 -32.05 -8.21 -2.42
CA ASN A 188 -32.37 -9.49 -1.77
C ASN A 188 -31.39 -9.71 -0.63
N VAL A 189 -31.88 -9.97 0.57
CA VAL A 189 -31.03 -10.22 1.74
C VAL A 189 -30.86 -11.72 1.91
N GLY A 190 -29.65 -12.22 1.66
CA GLY A 190 -29.30 -13.64 1.69
C GLY A 190 -29.46 -14.35 0.35
N THR A 191 -28.70 -15.43 0.17
CA THR A 191 -28.83 -16.31 -1.01
C THR A 191 -30.13 -17.13 -1.03
N ASP A 192 -30.78 -17.25 0.11
CA ASP A 192 -32.04 -17.95 0.37
C ASP A 192 -33.26 -17.00 0.45
N ALA A 193 -33.09 -15.74 0.05
CA ALA A 193 -34.16 -14.75 0.03
C ALA A 193 -35.39 -15.25 -0.74
N THR A 194 -36.57 -14.96 -0.19
CA THR A 194 -37.87 -15.33 -0.77
C THR A 194 -38.59 -14.14 -1.42
N HIS A 195 -38.16 -12.92 -1.11
CA HIS A 195 -38.78 -11.67 -1.54
C HIS A 195 -37.70 -10.64 -1.89
N THR A 196 -38.05 -9.71 -2.76
CA THR A 196 -37.19 -8.57 -3.11
C THR A 196 -37.67 -7.32 -2.38
N THR A 197 -36.72 -6.53 -1.88
CA THR A 197 -36.97 -5.25 -1.23
C THR A 197 -36.54 -4.11 -2.16
N GLU A 198 -37.49 -3.30 -2.61
CA GLU A 198 -37.25 -2.11 -3.42
C GLU A 198 -37.04 -0.88 -2.53
N LEU A 199 -35.95 -0.14 -2.74
CA LEU A 199 -35.68 1.15 -2.13
C LEU A 199 -36.22 2.28 -3.02
N THR A 200 -37.49 2.62 -2.87
CA THR A 200 -38.29 3.42 -3.83
C THR A 200 -37.78 4.84 -4.10
N ASN A 201 -36.94 5.37 -3.20
CA ASN A 201 -36.33 6.69 -3.32
C ASN A 201 -34.81 6.59 -3.37
N ALA A 202 -34.25 5.55 -3.98
CA ALA A 202 -32.81 5.36 -4.12
C ALA A 202 -32.37 5.28 -5.58
N LEU A 203 -31.15 5.73 -5.88
CA LEU A 203 -30.51 5.48 -7.17
C LEU A 203 -30.24 3.97 -7.32
N PRO A 204 -30.29 3.39 -8.54
CA PRO A 204 -30.03 1.97 -8.77
C PRO A 204 -28.54 1.64 -8.78
N VAL A 205 -27.82 2.10 -7.75
CA VAL A 205 -26.39 1.87 -7.60
C VAL A 205 -26.16 1.38 -6.18
N LEU A 206 -25.60 0.18 -6.08
CA LEU A 206 -25.06 -0.34 -4.83
C LEU A 206 -23.61 0.12 -4.71
N ILE A 207 -23.28 0.80 -3.61
CA ILE A 207 -21.91 1.16 -3.27
C ILE A 207 -21.37 0.09 -2.34
N ILE A 208 -20.24 -0.49 -2.70
CA ILE A 208 -19.51 -1.47 -1.89
C ILE A 208 -18.16 -0.82 -1.54
N PRO A 209 -18.04 -0.22 -0.34
CA PRO A 209 -16.77 0.34 0.12
C PRO A 209 -15.67 -0.71 0.10
N TYR A 210 -14.41 -0.29 0.01
CA TYR A 210 -13.27 -1.19 0.25
C TYR A 210 -12.47 -0.66 1.44
N TRP A 211 -12.61 -1.31 2.60
CA TRP A 211 -12.11 -0.89 3.90
C TRP A 211 -12.40 0.57 4.22
N ASP A 212 -13.66 0.99 4.04
CA ASP A 212 -14.09 2.39 4.21
C ASP A 212 -13.36 3.41 3.32
N ASN A 213 -12.63 2.96 2.29
CA ASN A 213 -11.93 3.84 1.37
C ASN A 213 -12.82 4.18 0.16
N PRO A 214 -13.31 5.44 0.04
CA PRO A 214 -14.15 5.85 -1.09
C PRO A 214 -13.40 5.80 -2.43
N ALA A 215 -12.07 5.93 -2.42
CA ALA A 215 -11.28 5.90 -3.64
C ALA A 215 -11.08 4.50 -4.24
N ALA A 216 -11.28 3.47 -3.41
CA ALA A 216 -11.24 2.06 -3.81
C ALA A 216 -12.64 1.42 -3.78
N ALA A 217 -13.69 2.23 -3.60
CA ALA A 217 -15.05 1.75 -3.56
C ALA A 217 -15.48 1.21 -4.93
N ARG A 218 -16.33 0.20 -4.87
CA ARG A 218 -16.88 -0.51 -6.01
C ARG A 218 -18.34 -0.15 -6.17
N TYR A 219 -18.83 -0.12 -7.40
CA TYR A 219 -20.20 0.27 -7.69
C TYR A 219 -20.86 -0.79 -8.57
N GLY A 220 -22.00 -1.29 -8.12
CA GLY A 220 -22.80 -2.27 -8.85
C GLY A 220 -24.13 -1.69 -9.28
N ILE A 221 -24.44 -1.78 -10.58
CA ILE A 221 -25.78 -1.47 -11.10
C ILE A 221 -26.47 -2.79 -11.46
N PRO A 222 -27.61 -3.13 -10.82
CA PRO A 222 -28.36 -4.32 -11.18
C PRO A 222 -28.72 -4.31 -12.67
N GLY A 223 -28.67 -5.49 -13.31
CA GLY A 223 -29.17 -5.66 -14.66
C GLY A 223 -30.54 -6.34 -14.67
N GLU A 224 -31.36 -6.02 -15.66
CA GLU A 224 -32.70 -6.59 -15.85
C GLU A 224 -32.68 -8.12 -16.03
N ASP A 225 -31.55 -8.67 -16.46
CA ASP A 225 -31.30 -10.11 -16.67
C ASP A 225 -30.53 -10.78 -15.53
N GLY A 226 -30.32 -10.08 -14.41
CA GLY A 226 -29.63 -10.60 -13.23
C GLY A 226 -28.11 -10.55 -13.28
N VAL A 227 -27.50 -10.07 -14.37
CA VAL A 227 -26.07 -9.73 -14.41
C VAL A 227 -25.93 -8.28 -13.98
N PHE A 228 -25.08 -7.98 -13.01
CA PHE A 228 -24.84 -6.58 -12.63
C PHE A 228 -23.68 -5.98 -13.41
N CYS A 229 -23.80 -4.72 -13.78
CA CYS A 229 -22.70 -3.94 -14.32
C CYS A 229 -21.79 -3.50 -13.18
N THR A 230 -20.53 -3.90 -13.25
CA THR A 230 -19.49 -3.44 -12.33
C THR A 230 -18.85 -2.19 -12.90
N VAL A 231 -18.90 -1.08 -12.15
CA VAL A 231 -18.24 0.16 -12.55
C VAL A 231 -17.33 0.69 -11.44
N MET A 232 -16.26 1.35 -11.86
CA MET A 232 -15.39 2.14 -10.99
C MET A 232 -15.58 3.62 -11.31
N LEU A 233 -15.64 4.44 -10.27
CA LEU A 233 -15.87 5.88 -10.38
C LEU A 233 -14.64 6.63 -9.86
N TYR A 234 -13.96 7.39 -10.73
CA TYR A 234 -12.72 8.11 -10.40
C TYR A 234 -12.86 9.63 -10.57
N ASN A 235 -11.81 10.38 -10.21
CA ASN A 235 -11.73 11.83 -10.41
C ASN A 235 -12.91 12.57 -9.76
N GLN A 236 -13.75 13.28 -10.54
CA GLN A 236 -14.83 14.16 -10.02
C GLN A 236 -15.81 13.48 -9.06
N TYR A 237 -15.90 12.15 -9.08
CA TYR A 237 -16.67 11.40 -8.08
C TYR A 237 -16.02 11.46 -6.69
N ILE A 238 -14.71 11.27 -6.60
CA ILE A 238 -13.96 11.16 -5.33
C ILE A 238 -13.39 12.51 -4.90
N ARG A 239 -12.92 13.32 -5.85
CA ARG A 239 -12.26 14.60 -5.61
C ARG A 239 -12.58 15.61 -6.70
N PRO A 240 -12.77 16.89 -6.36
CA PRO A 240 -12.91 17.94 -7.37
C PRO A 240 -11.71 18.00 -8.31
N GLY A 241 -11.96 17.96 -9.62
CA GLY A 241 -10.95 18.02 -10.68
C GLY A 241 -11.06 16.87 -11.68
N GLY A 242 -10.70 17.13 -12.94
CA GLY A 242 -10.77 16.15 -14.04
C GLY A 242 -12.19 15.94 -14.58
N ILE A 243 -12.41 14.80 -15.23
CA ILE A 243 -13.69 14.36 -15.78
C ILE A 243 -14.45 13.46 -14.81
N TYR A 244 -15.73 13.19 -15.10
CA TYR A 244 -16.53 12.22 -14.38
C TYR A 244 -16.20 10.82 -14.88
N GLN A 245 -15.00 10.34 -14.55
CA GLN A 245 -14.48 9.10 -15.09
C GLN A 245 -15.28 7.88 -14.61
N VAL A 246 -15.95 7.20 -15.54
CA VAL A 246 -16.65 5.93 -15.32
C VAL A 246 -15.89 4.84 -16.04
N VAL A 247 -15.40 3.84 -15.32
CA VAL A 247 -14.75 2.67 -15.91
C VAL A 247 -15.72 1.52 -15.86
N ALA A 248 -16.15 1.04 -17.02
CA ALA A 248 -17.06 -0.08 -17.16
C ALA A 248 -16.32 -1.28 -17.74
N ILE A 249 -16.51 -2.45 -17.13
CA ILE A 249 -15.94 -3.71 -17.63
C ILE A 249 -16.79 -4.24 -18.78
N ASN A 250 -16.20 -4.93 -19.74
CA ASN A 250 -16.96 -5.61 -20.78
C ASN A 250 -17.72 -6.83 -20.23
N ARG A 251 -19.03 -6.92 -20.52
CA ARG A 251 -19.87 -8.01 -20.01
C ARG A 251 -19.43 -9.40 -20.48
N SER A 252 -19.04 -9.53 -21.75
CA SER A 252 -18.66 -10.83 -22.32
C SER A 252 -17.38 -11.35 -21.66
N ASP A 253 -16.41 -10.47 -21.42
CA ASP A 253 -15.19 -10.83 -20.71
C ASP A 253 -15.50 -11.17 -19.24
N PHE A 254 -16.32 -10.36 -18.56
CA PHE A 254 -16.74 -10.63 -17.19
C PHE A 254 -17.41 -12.01 -17.02
N ASP A 255 -18.35 -12.36 -17.91
CA ASP A 255 -19.03 -13.66 -17.89
C ASP A 255 -18.06 -14.80 -18.21
N SER A 256 -17.34 -14.71 -19.34
CA SER A 256 -16.45 -15.78 -19.80
C SER A 256 -15.32 -16.05 -18.81
N LYS A 257 -14.76 -15.02 -18.17
CA LYS A 257 -13.71 -15.16 -17.15
C LYS A 257 -14.25 -15.72 -15.84
N THR A 258 -15.44 -15.31 -15.40
CA THR A 258 -16.08 -15.91 -14.23
C THR A 258 -16.28 -17.42 -14.43
N ARG A 259 -16.80 -17.81 -15.60
CA ARG A 259 -16.98 -19.24 -15.98
C ARG A 259 -15.66 -20.01 -15.98
N LEU A 260 -14.63 -19.42 -16.59
CA LEU A 260 -13.31 -20.02 -16.70
C LEU A 260 -12.66 -20.22 -15.33
N TRP A 261 -12.64 -19.19 -14.49
CA TRP A 261 -11.96 -19.22 -13.19
C TRP A 261 -12.68 -20.09 -12.17
N LEU A 262 -14.01 -20.17 -12.23
CA LEU A 262 -14.79 -21.11 -11.41
C LEU A 262 -14.80 -22.54 -11.97
N ASN A 263 -14.23 -22.75 -13.17
CA ASN A 263 -14.27 -24.02 -13.90
C ASN A 263 -15.69 -24.60 -14.04
N GLU A 264 -16.67 -23.71 -14.25
CA GLU A 264 -18.08 -24.08 -14.38
C GLU A 264 -18.72 -23.31 -15.55
N PRO A 265 -18.78 -23.90 -16.75
CA PRO A 265 -19.28 -23.21 -17.93
C PRO A 265 -20.81 -23.15 -18.03
N HIS A 266 -21.56 -23.94 -17.25
CA HIS A 266 -23.02 -24.10 -17.42
C HIS A 266 -23.88 -23.35 -16.39
N GLY A 267 -23.26 -22.55 -15.53
CA GLY A 267 -23.97 -21.71 -14.57
C GLY A 267 -24.72 -20.52 -15.22
N THR A 268 -25.59 -19.91 -14.42
CA THR A 268 -26.45 -18.80 -14.84
C THR A 268 -26.36 -17.65 -13.84
N TRP A 269 -26.42 -16.41 -14.34
CA TRP A 269 -26.46 -15.24 -13.49
C TRP A 269 -27.86 -15.01 -12.93
N ARG A 270 -27.92 -14.77 -11.62
CA ARG A 270 -29.15 -14.39 -10.92
C ARG A 270 -28.81 -13.42 -9.81
N ASN A 271 -29.39 -12.23 -9.88
CA ASN A 271 -29.28 -11.20 -8.84
C ASN A 271 -27.85 -10.79 -8.49
N GLY A 272 -26.98 -10.79 -9.50
CA GLY A 272 -25.57 -10.50 -9.40
C GLY A 272 -24.70 -11.64 -8.87
N TRP A 273 -25.24 -12.85 -8.77
CA TRP A 273 -24.51 -14.05 -8.38
C TRP A 273 -24.51 -15.08 -9.52
N TYR A 274 -23.34 -15.65 -9.79
CA TYR A 274 -23.19 -16.77 -10.70
C TYR A 274 -23.62 -18.06 -10.00
N THR A 275 -24.71 -18.65 -10.45
CA THR A 275 -25.35 -19.83 -9.85
C THR A 275 -25.03 -21.06 -10.67
N PHE A 276 -24.43 -22.07 -10.03
CA PHE A 276 -24.08 -23.33 -10.67
C PHE A 276 -25.35 -24.12 -11.06
N PRO A 277 -25.22 -25.13 -11.93
CA PRO A 277 -26.35 -25.98 -12.35
C PRO A 277 -27.05 -26.72 -11.19
N ASP A 278 -26.35 -26.92 -10.05
CA ASP A 278 -26.93 -27.51 -8.84
C ASP A 278 -27.97 -26.61 -8.16
N GLY A 279 -28.03 -25.32 -8.52
CA GLY A 279 -28.92 -24.32 -7.92
C GLY A 279 -28.57 -23.92 -6.48
N LEU A 280 -27.54 -24.54 -5.88
CA LEU A 280 -27.14 -24.35 -4.49
C LEU A 280 -25.85 -23.55 -4.38
N THR A 281 -24.88 -23.85 -5.25
CA THR A 281 -23.58 -23.20 -5.26
C THR A 281 -23.68 -21.88 -6.02
N ARG A 282 -23.41 -20.79 -5.32
CA ARG A 282 -23.53 -19.43 -5.86
C ARG A 282 -22.28 -18.64 -5.51
N TYR A 283 -21.72 -17.97 -6.51
CA TYR A 283 -20.58 -17.09 -6.33
C TYR A 283 -20.93 -15.65 -6.69
N TYR A 284 -20.64 -14.74 -5.77
CA TYR A 284 -20.50 -13.34 -6.09
C TYR A 284 -19.22 -13.17 -6.90
N SER A 285 -19.23 -12.29 -7.90
CA SER A 285 -18.05 -12.00 -8.72
C SER A 285 -17.96 -10.51 -8.94
N HIS A 286 -16.83 -9.94 -8.62
CA HIS A 286 -16.48 -8.56 -8.90
C HIS A 286 -15.11 -8.51 -9.57
N MET A 287 -14.99 -7.70 -10.61
CA MET A 287 -13.74 -7.50 -11.32
C MET A 287 -13.42 -6.02 -11.42
N GLN A 288 -12.13 -5.72 -11.51
CA GLN A 288 -11.59 -4.42 -11.88
C GLN A 288 -10.40 -4.70 -12.78
N ASN A 289 -10.32 -4.02 -13.91
CA ASN A 289 -9.12 -4.03 -14.72
C ASN A 289 -8.78 -2.62 -15.18
N ASP A 290 -7.49 -2.33 -15.28
CA ASP A 290 -7.00 -1.15 -15.96
C ASP A 290 -6.89 -1.45 -17.46
N LEU A 291 -7.35 -0.51 -18.28
CA LEU A 291 -7.21 -0.52 -19.74
C LEU A 291 -5.79 -0.92 -20.20
N ARG A 292 -4.78 -0.49 -19.47
CA ARG A 292 -3.35 -0.67 -19.80
C ARG A 292 -2.82 -2.06 -19.42
N SER A 293 -3.63 -2.89 -18.76
CA SER A 293 -3.22 -4.21 -18.25
C SER A 293 -3.79 -5.38 -19.05
N LYS A 294 -4.85 -5.18 -19.86
CA LYS A 294 -5.51 -6.28 -20.62
C LYS A 294 -4.52 -7.10 -21.45
N ASP A 295 -3.64 -6.41 -22.17
CA ASP A 295 -2.67 -7.01 -23.11
C ASP A 295 -1.30 -7.30 -22.48
N GLN A 296 -1.13 -7.05 -21.19
CA GLN A 296 0.13 -7.37 -20.53
C GLN A 296 0.29 -8.89 -20.37
N PRO A 297 1.53 -9.41 -20.48
CA PRO A 297 1.80 -10.79 -20.16
C PRO A 297 1.32 -11.10 -18.73
N LYS A 298 0.33 -12.00 -18.62
CA LYS A 298 -0.34 -12.38 -17.37
C LYS A 298 -1.38 -11.38 -16.81
N GLY A 299 -1.85 -10.43 -17.60
CA GLY A 299 -3.05 -9.65 -17.25
C GLY A 299 -4.30 -10.53 -17.16
N LEU A 300 -5.36 -10.02 -16.54
CA LEU A 300 -6.61 -10.77 -16.37
C LEU A 300 -7.33 -11.08 -17.71
N GLY A 301 -6.99 -10.33 -18.75
CA GLY A 301 -7.61 -10.43 -20.07
C GLY A 301 -9.08 -10.02 -20.05
N VAL A 302 -9.43 -9.04 -19.21
CA VAL A 302 -10.77 -8.45 -19.08
C VAL A 302 -10.73 -7.05 -19.66
N GLU A 303 -11.50 -6.76 -20.69
CA GLU A 303 -11.60 -5.40 -21.20
C GLU A 303 -12.35 -4.49 -20.23
N ALA A 304 -11.84 -3.28 -20.09
CA ALA A 304 -12.50 -2.20 -19.39
C ALA A 304 -12.44 -0.97 -20.29
N VAL A 305 -13.48 -0.16 -20.35
CA VAL A 305 -13.53 1.08 -21.15
C VAL A 305 -13.86 2.24 -20.25
N VAL A 306 -13.24 3.39 -20.53
CA VAL A 306 -13.41 4.61 -19.74
C VAL A 306 -14.31 5.59 -20.49
N TYR A 307 -15.29 6.13 -19.77
CA TYR A 307 -16.25 7.11 -20.25
C TYR A 307 -16.19 8.37 -19.38
N ASP A 308 -16.54 9.50 -19.96
CA ASP A 308 -16.95 10.67 -19.18
C ASP A 308 -18.46 10.57 -18.90
N GLY A 309 -18.81 10.48 -17.62
CA GLY A 309 -20.19 10.32 -17.15
C GLY A 309 -21.10 11.52 -17.41
N LEU A 310 -20.57 12.69 -17.81
CA LEU A 310 -21.40 13.82 -18.26
C LEU A 310 -21.66 13.83 -19.76
N THR A 311 -20.63 13.60 -20.58
CA THR A 311 -20.74 13.68 -22.04
C THR A 311 -21.07 12.34 -22.69
N GLU A 312 -21.00 11.25 -21.92
CA GLU A 312 -21.20 9.86 -22.36
C GLU A 312 -20.15 9.37 -23.38
N SER A 313 -19.13 10.19 -23.66
CA SER A 313 -18.10 9.85 -24.64
C SER A 313 -17.01 8.96 -24.05
N ILE A 314 -16.51 8.03 -24.87
CA ILE A 314 -15.32 7.24 -24.57
C ILE A 314 -14.10 8.17 -24.43
N VAL A 315 -13.28 7.90 -23.43
CA VAL A 315 -12.06 8.63 -23.11
C VAL A 315 -10.86 7.76 -23.45
N ASP A 316 -10.00 8.26 -24.33
CA ASP A 316 -8.77 7.55 -24.69
C ASP A 316 -7.68 7.77 -23.64
N CYS A 317 -7.61 6.83 -22.70
CA CYS A 317 -6.59 6.78 -21.66
C CYS A 317 -5.23 6.27 -22.16
N THR A 318 -5.17 5.75 -23.39
CA THR A 318 -3.95 5.19 -23.98
C THR A 318 -3.07 6.28 -24.55
N SER A 319 -3.66 7.21 -25.30
CA SER A 319 -2.93 8.37 -25.85
C SER A 319 -2.64 9.44 -24.79
N ASN A 320 -3.46 9.55 -23.75
CA ASN A 320 -3.23 10.49 -22.65
C ASN A 320 -3.42 9.82 -21.27
N PRO A 321 -2.45 9.02 -20.80
CA PRO A 321 -2.58 8.26 -19.55
C PRO A 321 -2.73 9.15 -18.31
N THR A 322 -2.17 10.36 -18.32
CA THR A 322 -2.27 11.29 -17.18
C THR A 322 -3.71 11.72 -16.89
N PHE A 323 -4.59 11.69 -17.90
CA PHE A 323 -5.99 12.09 -17.76
C PHE A 323 -6.84 11.07 -17.01
N CYS A 324 -6.43 9.80 -17.04
CA CYS A 324 -7.16 8.68 -16.44
C CYS A 324 -6.49 8.11 -15.18
N GLN A 325 -5.36 8.71 -14.76
CA GLN A 325 -4.65 8.31 -13.56
C GLN A 325 -5.44 8.70 -12.31
N SER A 326 -5.74 7.71 -11.48
CA SER A 326 -6.24 7.95 -10.12
C SER A 326 -5.08 8.40 -9.24
N GLN A 327 -5.27 9.51 -8.52
CA GLN A 327 -4.27 10.08 -7.62
C GLN A 327 -4.84 10.19 -6.20
N GLN A 328 -4.14 9.60 -5.25
CA GLN A 328 -4.37 9.79 -3.83
C GLN A 328 -3.33 10.76 -3.28
N LEU A 329 -3.77 11.72 -2.48
CA LEU A 329 -2.92 12.79 -1.95
C LEU A 329 -3.07 12.82 -0.44
N MET A 330 -1.98 12.52 0.25
CA MET A 330 -1.86 12.59 1.70
C MET A 330 -0.95 13.77 2.06
N ILE A 331 -1.43 14.64 2.94
CA ILE A 331 -0.67 15.78 3.44
C ILE A 331 -0.39 15.53 4.91
N TRP A 332 0.89 15.40 5.26
CA TRP A 332 1.34 15.21 6.62
C TRP A 332 1.85 16.54 7.17
N GLU A 333 1.12 17.08 8.16
CA GLU A 333 1.47 18.28 8.91
C GLU A 333 1.87 19.50 8.05
N SER A 334 1.38 19.57 6.81
CA SER A 334 1.74 20.57 5.77
C SER A 334 3.20 20.57 5.31
N VAL A 335 4.05 19.67 5.81
CA VAL A 335 5.48 19.60 5.49
C VAL A 335 5.78 18.53 4.45
N VAL A 336 5.11 17.38 4.54
CA VAL A 336 5.30 16.27 3.60
C VAL A 336 4.03 16.09 2.79
N LEU A 337 4.17 16.18 1.48
CA LEU A 337 3.14 15.84 0.53
C LEU A 337 3.47 14.47 -0.03
N HIS A 338 2.65 13.47 0.28
CA HIS A 338 2.74 12.16 -0.36
C HIS A 338 1.62 12.06 -1.39
N LYS A 339 2.00 11.85 -2.64
CA LYS A 339 1.12 11.65 -3.77
C LYS A 339 1.33 10.24 -4.29
N ALA A 340 0.35 9.37 -4.07
CA ALA A 340 0.32 8.03 -4.65
C ALA A 340 -0.50 8.08 -5.95
N THR A 341 0.12 7.75 -7.07
CA THR A 341 -0.54 7.69 -8.38
C THR A 341 -0.67 6.23 -8.82
N ALA A 342 -1.89 5.73 -8.98
CA ALA A 342 -2.10 4.37 -9.46
C ALA A 342 -1.72 4.29 -10.95
N LEU A 343 -0.60 3.64 -11.24
CA LEU A 343 -0.12 3.40 -12.61
C LEU A 343 -0.93 2.31 -13.31
N TRP A 344 -1.41 1.31 -12.59
CA TRP A 344 -2.46 0.38 -13.02
C TRP A 344 -2.98 -0.40 -11.82
N ALA A 345 -4.20 -0.92 -11.92
CA ALA A 345 -4.80 -1.75 -10.89
C ALA A 345 -5.67 -2.86 -11.52
N GLU A 346 -5.49 -4.08 -11.01
CA GLU A 346 -6.28 -5.25 -11.33
C GLU A 346 -6.87 -5.81 -10.03
N CYS A 347 -8.15 -6.15 -10.04
CA CYS A 347 -8.80 -6.81 -8.92
C CYS A 347 -9.78 -7.87 -9.43
N VAL A 348 -9.77 -9.04 -8.79
CA VAL A 348 -10.79 -10.06 -8.91
C VAL A 348 -11.17 -10.49 -7.51
N CYS A 349 -12.46 -10.49 -7.22
CA CYS A 349 -12.98 -11.12 -6.03
C CYS A 349 -14.19 -11.95 -6.44
N ILE A 350 -14.05 -13.26 -6.33
CA ILE A 350 -15.10 -14.23 -6.55
C ILE A 350 -15.26 -15.01 -5.27
N GLN A 351 -16.44 -15.03 -4.66
CA GLN A 351 -16.63 -15.72 -3.38
C GLN A 351 -18.06 -16.20 -3.18
N ASP A 352 -18.22 -17.33 -2.49
CA ASP A 352 -19.51 -17.81 -2.02
C ASP A 352 -19.95 -17.10 -0.72
N LYS A 353 -21.09 -17.51 -0.17
CA LYS A 353 -21.62 -17.00 1.10
C LYS A 353 -20.70 -17.26 2.32
N ASP A 354 -19.87 -18.30 2.24
CA ASP A 354 -18.97 -18.78 3.29
C ASP A 354 -17.53 -18.26 3.06
N ARG A 355 -17.35 -17.41 2.05
CA ARG A 355 -16.10 -16.77 1.62
C ARG A 355 -15.06 -17.72 1.06
N ASN A 356 -15.49 -18.86 0.52
CA ASN A 356 -14.64 -19.68 -0.33
C ASN A 356 -14.66 -19.11 -1.74
N GLY A 357 -13.50 -18.99 -2.37
CA GLY A 357 -13.41 -18.49 -3.73
C GLY A 357 -12.00 -18.07 -4.12
N LEU A 358 -11.94 -17.03 -4.95
CA LEU A 358 -10.73 -16.52 -5.58
C LEU A 358 -10.61 -15.02 -5.29
N MET A 359 -9.45 -14.61 -4.78
CA MET A 359 -9.13 -13.20 -4.56
C MET A 359 -7.77 -12.89 -5.17
N TRP A 360 -7.74 -11.87 -6.03
CA TRP A 360 -6.53 -11.27 -6.56
C TRP A 360 -6.67 -9.77 -6.51
N TYR A 361 -5.67 -9.09 -5.98
CA TYR A 361 -5.54 -7.65 -6.13
C TYR A 361 -4.08 -7.34 -6.43
N SER A 362 -3.85 -6.57 -7.48
CA SER A 362 -2.53 -6.12 -7.86
C SER A 362 -2.61 -4.68 -8.31
N VAL A 363 -1.80 -3.83 -7.70
CA VAL A 363 -1.70 -2.41 -8.06
C VAL A 363 -0.24 -2.03 -8.15
N GLN A 364 0.10 -1.28 -9.18
CA GLN A 364 1.37 -0.56 -9.23
C GLN A 364 1.09 0.91 -8.96
N ASN A 365 1.71 1.44 -7.90
CA ASN A 365 1.66 2.84 -7.55
C ASN A 365 3.00 3.50 -7.85
N GLN A 366 2.94 4.76 -8.26
CA GLN A 366 4.05 5.68 -8.21
C GLN A 366 3.83 6.61 -7.03
N ASP A 367 4.65 6.43 -6.01
CA ASP A 367 4.66 7.23 -4.79
C ASP A 367 5.64 8.37 -4.96
N THR A 368 5.10 9.59 -5.01
CA THR A 368 5.86 10.82 -5.02
C THR A 368 5.79 11.45 -3.64
N ILE A 369 6.92 11.57 -2.95
CA ILE A 369 7.03 12.27 -1.68
C ILE A 369 7.72 13.60 -1.94
N THR A 370 6.99 14.70 -1.75
CA THR A 370 7.50 16.07 -1.87
C THR A 370 7.64 16.70 -0.49
N PHE A 371 8.82 17.24 -0.18
CA PHE A 371 9.11 17.96 1.04
C PHE A 371 8.90 19.47 0.84
N ARG A 372 7.85 20.02 1.47
CA ARG A 372 7.48 21.44 1.39
C ARG A 372 8.20 22.32 2.41
N GLY A 373 9.38 21.91 2.90
CA GLY A 373 10.12 22.66 3.91
C GLY A 373 10.75 23.97 3.42
N GLY A 374 10.83 24.19 2.10
CA GLY A 374 11.33 25.43 1.49
C GLY A 374 12.73 25.85 1.97
N LEU A 375 13.01 27.15 1.95
CA LEU A 375 14.31 27.71 2.36
C LEU A 375 14.73 27.31 3.79
N ARG A 376 13.76 27.11 4.69
CA ARG A 376 14.05 26.72 6.09
C ARG A 376 14.71 25.35 6.17
N ALA A 377 14.24 24.40 5.36
CA ALA A 377 14.84 23.07 5.28
C ALA A 377 16.25 23.10 4.70
N VAL A 378 16.46 23.89 3.65
CA VAL A 378 17.79 24.09 3.04
C VAL A 378 18.77 24.67 4.07
N VAL A 379 18.37 25.72 4.78
CA VAL A 379 19.21 26.35 5.83
C VAL A 379 19.50 25.37 6.96
N ALA A 380 18.53 24.57 7.40
CA ALA A 380 18.73 23.56 8.43
C ALA A 380 19.72 22.46 8.00
N ASN A 381 19.52 21.89 6.80
CA ASN A 381 20.39 20.85 6.25
C ASN A 381 21.82 21.38 5.99
N LEU A 382 21.97 22.61 5.47
CA LEU A 382 23.29 23.23 5.28
C LEU A 382 24.00 23.51 6.62
N SER A 383 23.26 23.87 7.66
CA SER A 383 23.81 24.09 9.00
C SER A 383 24.33 22.78 9.61
N ILE A 384 23.56 21.69 9.48
CA ILE A 384 23.98 20.35 9.93
C ILE A 384 25.15 19.85 9.09
N PHE A 385 25.14 20.06 7.77
CA PHE A 385 26.26 19.75 6.88
C PHE A 385 27.55 20.44 7.32
N GLY A 386 27.50 21.76 7.60
CA GLY A 386 28.65 22.51 8.10
C GLY A 386 29.20 21.96 9.42
N LEU A 387 28.32 21.54 10.32
CA LEU A 387 28.71 20.88 11.58
C LEU A 387 29.40 19.53 11.32
N LEU A 388 28.82 18.68 10.47
CA LEU A 388 29.37 17.37 10.12
C LEU A 388 30.73 17.49 9.40
N LEU A 389 30.89 18.49 8.53
CA LEU A 389 32.16 18.75 7.83
C LEU A 389 33.25 19.21 8.80
N ARG A 390 32.91 20.09 9.76
CA ARG A 390 33.83 20.47 10.84
C ARG A 390 34.26 19.25 11.67
N TRP A 391 33.35 18.34 11.95
CA TRP A 391 33.65 17.10 12.66
C TRP A 391 34.51 16.15 11.84
N SER A 392 34.26 16.06 10.54
CA SER A 392 35.06 15.26 9.61
C SER A 392 36.51 15.76 9.55
N ILE A 393 36.72 17.08 9.57
CA ILE A 393 38.06 17.68 9.64
C ILE A 393 38.75 17.35 10.99
N ALA A 394 38.01 17.46 12.10
CA ALA A 394 38.55 17.11 13.42
C ALA A 394 38.94 15.62 13.51
N LEU A 395 38.11 14.73 12.97
CA LEU A 395 38.37 13.30 12.84
C LEU A 395 39.58 13.01 11.95
N LEU A 396 39.71 13.69 10.80
CA LEU A 396 40.87 13.57 9.91
C LEU A 396 42.16 14.05 10.59
N ALA A 397 42.10 15.15 11.35
CA ALA A 397 43.24 15.68 12.09
C ALA A 397 43.70 14.71 13.20
N ALA A 398 42.75 14.15 13.95
CA ALA A 398 43.03 13.13 14.97
C ALA A 398 43.62 11.85 14.35
N TRP A 399 43.05 11.39 13.24
CA TRP A 399 43.54 10.23 12.49
C TRP A 399 44.96 10.43 11.95
N ARG A 400 45.25 11.60 11.37
CA ARG A 400 46.61 11.94 10.92
C ARG A 400 47.59 12.07 12.09
N GLY A 401 47.17 12.69 13.19
CA GLY A 401 47.97 12.78 14.42
C GLY A 401 48.34 11.40 14.98
N TYR A 402 47.43 10.43 14.88
CA TYR A 402 47.69 9.02 15.20
C TYR A 402 48.69 8.37 14.24
N LEU A 403 48.46 8.48 12.91
CA LEU A 403 49.33 7.84 11.91
C LEU A 403 50.79 8.33 11.94
N TYR A 404 51.00 9.62 12.23
CA TYR A 404 52.32 10.24 12.24
C TYR A 404 52.93 10.37 13.64
N TYR A 405 52.25 9.88 14.69
CA TYR A 405 52.68 10.00 16.10
C TYR A 405 52.98 11.45 16.54
N THR A 406 52.33 12.43 15.93
CA THR A 406 52.64 13.86 16.11
C THR A 406 51.79 14.55 17.18
N SER A 407 50.82 13.88 17.78
CA SER A 407 50.01 14.45 18.86
C SER A 407 49.84 13.47 20.01
N ASP A 408 49.87 13.95 21.25
CA ASP A 408 49.57 13.18 22.47
C ASP A 408 48.11 12.68 22.54
N TRP A 409 47.27 13.15 21.63
CA TRP A 409 45.89 12.73 21.45
C TRP A 409 45.75 11.42 20.66
N HIS A 410 46.85 10.75 20.32
CA HIS A 410 46.87 9.45 19.63
C HIS A 410 46.12 8.32 20.37
N ARG A 411 45.79 8.49 21.65
CA ARG A 411 44.94 7.56 22.43
C ARG A 411 43.48 8.04 22.60
N CYS A 412 43.18 9.25 22.16
CA CYS A 412 41.86 9.85 22.21
C CYS A 412 41.11 9.47 20.94
N GLY A 413 40.53 8.26 20.93
CA GLY A 413 39.69 7.82 19.82
C GLY A 413 38.39 8.65 19.68
N ILE A 414 37.59 8.33 18.66
CA ILE A 414 36.29 8.94 18.37
C ILE A 414 35.35 8.95 19.61
N GLY A 415 35.56 8.05 20.57
CA GLY A 415 34.84 8.00 21.85
C GLY A 415 34.91 9.28 22.70
N ILE A 416 35.93 10.14 22.56
CA ILE A 416 35.95 11.44 23.24
C ILE A 416 35.01 12.46 22.58
N LEU A 417 34.79 12.34 21.26
CA LEU A 417 33.79 13.18 20.57
C LEU A 417 32.36 12.77 20.94
N ALA A 418 32.12 11.49 21.25
CA ALA A 418 30.85 11.00 21.81
C ALA A 418 30.54 11.59 23.20
N CYS A 419 31.57 12.05 23.93
CA CYS A 419 31.43 12.77 25.20
C CYS A 419 31.27 14.29 25.03
N SER A 420 31.25 14.82 23.80
CA SER A 420 30.93 16.23 23.59
C SER A 420 29.42 16.43 23.69
N ASP A 421 28.99 17.47 24.40
CA ASP A 421 27.56 17.76 24.66
C ASP A 421 26.74 17.82 23.36
N THR A 422 27.35 18.20 22.23
CA THR A 422 26.71 18.28 20.92
C THR A 422 26.51 16.92 20.23
N PHE A 423 27.29 15.88 20.58
CA PHE A 423 27.15 14.53 20.02
C PHE A 423 25.99 13.76 20.64
N VAL A 424 25.66 14.03 21.91
CA VAL A 424 24.48 13.47 22.60
C VAL A 424 23.18 13.91 21.93
N TRP A 425 23.15 15.11 21.35
CA TRP A 425 21.99 15.61 20.60
C TRP A 425 21.95 15.14 19.15
N LEU A 426 23.03 14.55 18.61
CA LEU A 426 23.10 14.13 17.22
C LEU A 426 22.00 13.11 16.86
N PRO A 427 21.69 12.07 17.67
CA PRO A 427 20.56 11.18 17.41
C PRO A 427 19.18 11.87 17.49
N LEU A 428 19.04 12.93 18.29
CA LEU A 428 17.80 13.72 18.39
C LEU A 428 17.64 14.68 17.19
N LEU A 429 18.73 15.30 16.74
CA LEU A 429 18.81 16.17 15.56
C LEU A 429 18.71 15.38 14.24
N LEU A 430 19.24 14.15 14.23
CA LEU A 430 19.06 13.20 13.14
C LEU A 430 17.72 12.47 13.22
N GLY A 431 17.10 12.40 14.41
CA GLY A 431 15.84 11.70 14.65
C GLY A 431 14.67 12.23 13.82
N SER A 432 14.64 13.54 13.54
CA SER A 432 13.67 14.14 12.61
C SER A 432 13.87 13.68 11.16
N ASN A 433 15.11 13.40 10.75
CA ASN A 433 15.46 12.90 9.42
C ASN A 433 15.43 11.36 9.31
N ILE A 434 15.61 10.64 10.42
CA ILE A 434 15.46 9.18 10.50
C ILE A 434 13.99 8.77 10.34
N LYS A 435 13.04 9.58 10.83
CA LYS A 435 11.60 9.39 10.56
C LYS A 435 11.29 9.37 9.05
N LEU A 436 12.02 10.15 8.25
CA LEU A 436 11.91 10.15 6.77
C LEU A 436 12.50 8.89 6.14
N ILE A 437 13.61 8.35 6.66
CA ILE A 437 14.19 7.09 6.19
C ILE A 437 13.24 5.91 6.51
N PHE A 438 12.60 5.90 7.68
CA PHE A 438 11.59 4.89 8.02
C PHE A 438 10.25 5.06 7.28
N LEU A 439 10.00 6.19 6.62
CA LEU A 439 8.84 6.38 5.75
C LEU A 439 9.10 5.91 4.31
N CYS A 440 10.36 5.69 3.92
CA CYS A 440 10.77 5.15 2.63
C CYS A 440 10.92 3.62 2.60
N PHE A 441 10.54 2.93 3.69
CA PHE A 441 10.58 1.46 3.78
C PHE A 441 9.22 0.88 4.14
#